data_AF-A0A7G6S9L0-F1
#
_entry.id   AF-A0A7G6S9L0-F1
#
_cell.length_a   1.000
_cell.length_b   1.000
_cell.length_c   1.000
_cell.angle_alpha   90.00
_cell.angle_beta   90.00
_cell.angle_gamma   90.00
#
_symmetry.space_group_name_H-M   'P 1'
#
loop_
_entity.id
_entity.type
_entity.pdbx_description
1 polymer ?
#
loop_
_entity_poly.entity_id
_entity_poly.type
_entity_poly.pdbx_seq_one_letter_code
_entity_poly.pdbx_strand_id
1 'polypeptide(L)'
;MARRNQTADWGNRLSPALAEIESLAIEAYAHLPEHFRALCGNITIQISEFPDDQIVEDMGLESPFDLLGLFEGRGIGERFSLQTGDQPNKITIYRRAVLDYWAEYEEALGDIVTHILIHEIGHHFGMSDEDMERIEASVE
;
A
#
# COMPACT_ATOMS: atom_id res chain seq x y z
N MET A 1 21.44 -8.38 -2.80
CA MET A 1 22.46 -7.57 -2.07
C MET A 1 21.80 -6.28 -1.66
N ALA A 2 21.65 -6.01 -0.36
CA ALA A 2 20.96 -4.81 0.12
C ALA A 2 21.55 -3.54 -0.52
N ARG A 3 20.71 -2.73 -1.17
CA ARG A 3 21.10 -1.43 -1.73
C ARG A 3 21.35 -0.48 -0.56
N ARG A 4 22.58 -0.44 -0.03
CA ARG A 4 22.94 0.49 1.05
C ARG A 4 22.75 1.93 0.59
N ASN A 5 22.12 2.74 1.43
CA ASN A 5 21.94 4.17 1.20
C ASN A 5 23.32 4.86 1.08
N GLN A 6 23.69 5.28 -0.13
CA GLN A 6 25.01 5.87 -0.41
C GLN A 6 25.05 7.40 -0.18
N THR A 7 23.91 8.01 0.14
CA THR A 7 23.76 9.47 -0.03
C THR A 7 24.00 10.28 1.25
N ALA A 8 24.36 9.64 2.38
CA ALA A 8 25.00 10.13 3.63
C ALA A 8 24.57 11.47 4.30
N ASP A 9 23.76 12.31 3.67
CA ASP A 9 23.33 13.63 4.15
C ASP A 9 22.08 13.51 5.03
N TRP A 10 22.21 12.82 6.17
CA TRP A 10 21.12 12.68 7.13
C TRP A 10 20.85 13.94 7.94
N GLY A 11 21.80 14.88 7.99
CA GLY A 11 21.67 16.14 8.75
C GLY A 11 20.61 17.10 8.21
N ASN A 12 20.26 16.98 6.92
CA ASN A 12 19.26 17.81 6.25
C ASN A 12 18.06 17.02 5.72
N ARG A 13 18.00 15.70 5.98
CA ARG A 13 16.88 14.87 5.56
C ARG A 13 15.73 14.96 6.52
N LEU A 14 14.55 15.11 5.96
CA LEU A 14 13.30 14.96 6.66
C LEU A 14 12.70 13.60 6.29
N SER A 15 11.87 13.06 7.18
CA SER A 15 11.00 11.95 6.79
C SER A 15 10.03 12.44 5.71
N PRO A 16 9.70 11.59 4.72
CA PRO A 16 8.80 11.99 3.66
C PRO A 16 7.42 12.35 4.22
N ALA A 17 6.83 13.42 3.74
CA ALA A 17 5.48 13.87 4.06
C ALA A 17 4.42 12.97 3.40
N LEU A 18 3.16 13.14 3.80
CA LEU A 18 2.03 12.40 3.22
C LEU A 18 2.01 12.48 1.68
N ALA A 19 2.14 13.68 1.12
CA ALA A 19 2.13 13.89 -0.34
C ALA A 19 3.33 13.24 -1.07
N GLU A 20 4.48 13.10 -0.39
CA GLU A 20 5.67 12.45 -0.96
C GLU A 20 5.47 10.93 -1.01
N ILE A 21 4.88 10.34 0.04
CA ILE A 21 4.49 8.92 0.04
C ILE A 21 3.34 8.67 -0.95
N GLU A 22 2.40 9.60 -1.08
CA GLU A 22 1.29 9.49 -2.04
C GLU A 22 1.81 9.45 -3.47
N SER A 23 2.73 10.37 -3.81
CA SER A 23 3.37 10.40 -5.12
C SER A 23 4.14 9.12 -5.40
N LEU A 24 4.88 8.63 -4.40
CA LEU A 24 5.61 7.35 -4.47
C LEU A 24 4.66 6.17 -4.68
N ALA A 25 3.52 6.13 -3.99
CA ALA A 25 2.53 5.06 -4.11
C ALA A 25 1.81 5.10 -5.46
N ILE A 26 1.49 6.28 -5.99
CA ILE A 26 0.93 6.43 -7.34
C ILE A 26 1.93 5.95 -8.39
N GLU A 27 3.20 6.30 -8.25
CA GLU A 27 4.26 5.85 -9.14
C GLU A 27 4.44 4.33 -9.06
N ALA A 28 4.56 3.78 -7.85
CA ALA A 28 4.66 2.33 -7.62
C ALA A 28 3.47 1.58 -8.22
N TYR A 29 2.24 2.05 -7.96
CA TYR A 29 1.04 1.48 -8.54
C TYR A 29 1.10 1.47 -10.06
N ALA A 30 1.48 2.58 -10.70
CA ALA A 30 1.56 2.67 -12.17
C ALA A 30 2.55 1.66 -12.79
N HIS A 31 3.60 1.28 -12.06
CA HIS A 31 4.56 0.27 -12.49
C HIS A 31 4.10 -1.18 -12.27
N LEU A 32 3.04 -1.41 -11.49
CA LEU A 32 2.48 -2.75 -11.33
C LEU A 32 1.97 -3.30 -12.66
N PRO A 33 1.99 -4.65 -12.84
CA PRO A 33 1.52 -5.29 -14.05
C PRO A 33 0.09 -4.88 -14.42
N GLU A 34 -0.16 -4.63 -15.70
CA GLU A 34 -1.46 -4.13 -16.18
C GLU A 34 -2.62 -5.05 -15.78
N HIS A 35 -2.43 -6.36 -15.86
CA HIS A 35 -3.45 -7.34 -15.48
C HIS A 35 -3.79 -7.28 -13.99
N PHE A 36 -2.83 -6.91 -13.14
CA PHE A 36 -3.03 -6.76 -11.70
C PHE A 36 -3.78 -5.46 -11.39
N ARG A 37 -3.33 -4.33 -11.98
CA ARG A 37 -4.06 -3.05 -11.87
C ARG A 37 -5.48 -3.14 -12.40
N ALA A 38 -5.70 -3.92 -13.46
CA ALA A 38 -7.01 -4.11 -14.05
C ALA A 38 -8.02 -4.67 -13.05
N LEU A 39 -7.62 -5.41 -12.01
CA LEU A 39 -8.51 -5.93 -10.96
C LEU A 39 -9.21 -4.81 -10.18
N CYS A 40 -8.53 -3.69 -9.97
CA CYS A 40 -9.01 -2.59 -9.14
C CYS A 40 -9.99 -1.66 -9.86
N GLY A 41 -9.98 -1.61 -11.20
CA GLY A 41 -10.69 -0.59 -11.97
C GLY A 41 -10.30 0.83 -11.52
N ASN A 42 -11.29 1.70 -11.30
CA ASN A 42 -11.06 3.00 -10.67
C ASN A 42 -10.67 2.83 -9.19
N ILE A 43 -9.44 3.23 -8.87
CA ILE A 43 -8.87 3.21 -7.52
C ILE A 43 -8.36 4.60 -7.13
N THR A 44 -8.53 4.97 -5.86
CA THR A 44 -7.93 6.15 -5.23
C THR A 44 -6.89 5.68 -4.23
N ILE A 45 -5.68 6.23 -4.29
CA ILE A 45 -4.63 5.98 -3.30
C ILE A 45 -4.52 7.24 -2.46
N GLN A 46 -4.56 7.08 -1.13
CA GLN A 46 -4.41 8.18 -0.19
C GLN A 46 -3.48 7.77 0.96
N ILE A 47 -2.88 8.76 1.62
CA ILE A 47 -2.00 8.54 2.76
C ILE A 47 -2.58 9.21 4.01
N SER A 48 -2.66 8.46 5.10
CA SER A 48 -3.07 8.94 6.43
C SER A 48 -1.94 8.75 7.43
N GLU A 49 -1.97 9.46 8.57
CA GLU A 49 -0.96 9.26 9.62
C GLU A 49 -1.16 7.91 10.32
N PHE A 50 -2.39 7.58 10.70
CA PHE A 50 -2.79 6.35 11.38
C PHE A 50 -4.22 5.94 10.96
N PRO A 51 -4.62 4.67 11.18
CA PRO A 51 -6.03 4.27 11.12
C PRO A 51 -6.85 5.00 12.19
N ASP A 52 -8.12 5.24 11.90
CA ASP A 52 -9.08 5.75 12.89
C ASP A 52 -9.37 4.69 13.97
N ASP A 53 -9.73 5.12 15.18
CA ASP A 53 -10.01 4.22 16.31
C ASP A 53 -11.02 3.11 15.96
N GLN A 54 -12.03 3.42 15.13
CA GLN A 54 -13.01 2.44 14.68
C GLN A 54 -12.37 1.31 13.85
N ILE A 55 -11.41 1.63 12.97
CA ILE A 55 -10.71 0.64 12.16
C ILE A 55 -9.86 -0.26 13.07
N VAL A 56 -9.19 0.33 14.05
CA VAL A 56 -8.40 -0.39 15.05
C VAL A 56 -9.27 -1.38 15.82
N GLU A 57 -10.43 -0.95 16.30
CA GLU A 57 -11.40 -1.78 17.02
C GLU A 57 -11.99 -2.88 16.14
N ASP A 58 -12.47 -2.55 14.94
CA ASP A 58 -13.13 -3.48 14.03
C ASP A 58 -12.20 -4.60 13.54
N MET A 59 -10.93 -4.26 13.34
CA MET A 59 -9.89 -5.22 12.92
C MET A 59 -9.21 -5.92 14.10
N GLY A 60 -9.50 -5.51 15.34
CA GLY A 60 -8.92 -6.09 16.55
C GLY A 60 -7.40 -5.92 16.63
N LEU A 61 -6.87 -4.78 16.16
CA LEU A 61 -5.44 -4.49 16.18
C LEU A 61 -4.97 -4.23 17.62
N GLU A 62 -3.76 -4.68 17.95
CA GLU A 62 -3.16 -4.38 19.26
C GLU A 62 -2.61 -2.95 19.29
N SER A 63 -2.20 -2.46 18.12
CA SER A 63 -1.60 -1.14 17.91
C SER A 63 -1.98 -0.59 16.52
N PRO A 64 -2.17 0.74 16.37
CA PRO A 64 -2.37 1.35 15.04
C PRO A 64 -1.14 1.21 14.12
N PHE A 65 0.01 0.76 14.65
CA PHE A 65 1.20 0.42 13.86
C PHE A 65 1.11 -0.95 13.18
N ASP A 66 0.17 -1.81 13.58
CA ASP A 66 0.00 -3.17 13.02
C ASP A 66 -0.64 -3.15 11.62
N LEU A 67 -1.09 -1.98 11.16
CA LEU A 67 -1.75 -1.80 9.86
C LEU A 67 -0.96 -0.81 9.00
N LEU A 68 -0.27 -1.33 7.99
CA LEU A 68 0.53 -0.56 7.04
C LEU A 68 -0.32 0.05 5.91
N GLY A 69 -1.32 -0.71 5.46
CA GLY A 69 -2.24 -0.32 4.41
C GLY A 69 -3.63 -0.89 4.65
N LEU A 70 -4.62 -0.38 3.93
CA LEU A 70 -5.98 -0.90 3.94
C LEU A 70 -6.62 -0.70 2.56
N PHE A 71 -7.07 -1.80 1.95
CA PHE A 71 -7.94 -1.77 0.78
C PHE A 71 -9.44 -1.75 1.18
N GLU A 72 -10.16 -0.75 0.70
CA GLU A 72 -11.62 -0.62 0.83
C GLU A 72 -12.26 -0.57 -0.57
N GLY A 73 -13.24 -1.43 -0.85
CA GLY A 73 -13.94 -1.42 -2.13
C GLY A 73 -14.54 -2.76 -2.51
N ARG A 74 -14.89 -2.89 -3.80
CA ARG A 74 -15.39 -4.14 -4.40
C ARG A 74 -14.62 -4.52 -5.66
N GLY A 75 -14.45 -5.83 -5.83
CA GLY A 75 -13.82 -6.40 -7.00
C GLY A 75 -14.68 -6.38 -8.26
N ILE A 76 -14.06 -6.47 -9.45
CA ILE A 76 -14.76 -6.41 -10.74
C ILE A 76 -15.85 -7.49 -10.89
N GLY A 77 -15.68 -8.68 -10.32
CA GLY A 77 -16.70 -9.73 -10.34
C GLY A 77 -18.00 -9.34 -9.63
N GLU A 78 -17.91 -8.49 -8.61
CA GLU A 78 -19.05 -8.01 -7.81
C GLU A 78 -19.67 -6.73 -8.40
N ARG A 79 -18.92 -6.00 -9.24
CA ARG A 79 -19.34 -4.76 -9.94
C ARG A 79 -20.41 -4.98 -11.02
N PHE A 80 -20.74 -6.21 -11.41
CA PHE A 80 -21.84 -6.43 -12.37
C PHE A 80 -23.24 -6.16 -11.78
N SER A 81 -23.32 -5.82 -10.49
CA SER A 81 -24.56 -5.45 -9.79
C SER A 81 -24.65 -3.96 -9.40
N LEU A 82 -23.88 -3.07 -10.07
CA LEU A 82 -23.79 -1.63 -9.75
C LEU A 82 -25.17 -0.99 -9.47
N GLN A 83 -25.46 -0.81 -8.18
CA GLN A 83 -26.47 0.11 -7.70
C GLN A 83 -25.86 1.51 -7.71
N THR A 84 -26.67 2.51 -8.07
CA THR A 84 -26.29 3.92 -8.03
C THR A 84 -25.83 4.31 -6.62
N GLY A 85 -24.53 4.53 -6.40
CA GLY A 85 -23.96 4.92 -5.10
C GLY A 85 -22.69 4.21 -4.64
N ASP A 86 -22.15 3.25 -5.40
CA ASP A 86 -20.90 2.57 -5.02
C ASP A 86 -19.70 3.55 -4.99
N GLN A 87 -18.97 3.55 -3.87
CA GLN A 87 -17.73 4.32 -3.71
C GLN A 87 -16.60 3.72 -4.57
N PRO A 88 -15.68 4.54 -5.09
CA PRO A 88 -14.50 4.02 -5.79
C PRO A 88 -13.67 3.14 -4.86
N ASN A 89 -12.93 2.18 -5.43
CA ASN A 89 -11.95 1.43 -4.64
C ASN A 89 -10.92 2.42 -4.08
N LYS A 90 -10.48 2.18 -2.85
CA LYS A 90 -9.62 3.08 -2.12
C LYS A 90 -8.54 2.25 -1.42
N ILE A 91 -7.29 2.66 -1.56
CA ILE A 91 -6.20 2.17 -0.71
C ILE A 91 -5.76 3.33 0.17
N THR A 92 -5.73 3.08 1.46
CA THR A 92 -5.13 3.99 2.44
C THR A 92 -3.81 3.39 2.90
N ILE A 93 -2.71 4.13 2.80
CA ILE A 93 -1.42 3.74 3.40
C ILE A 93 -1.18 4.58 4.65
N TYR A 94 -0.78 3.95 5.75
CA TYR A 94 -0.59 4.61 7.04
C TYR A 94 0.88 4.99 7.24
N ARG A 95 1.18 6.26 7.03
CA ARG A 95 2.54 6.81 7.04
C ARG A 95 3.34 6.45 8.28
N ARG A 96 2.75 6.50 9.47
CA ARG A 96 3.48 6.24 10.72
C ARG A 96 3.88 4.77 10.87
N ALA A 97 2.96 3.86 10.54
CA ALA A 97 3.25 2.42 10.49
C ALA A 97 4.36 2.12 9.47
N VAL A 98 4.27 2.71 8.27
CA VAL A 98 5.29 2.54 7.22
C VAL A 98 6.65 3.07 7.65
N LEU A 99 6.71 4.23 8.31
CA LEU A 99 7.99 4.80 8.77
C LEU A 99 8.60 4.01 9.94
N ASP A 100 7.76 3.45 10.81
CA ASP A 100 8.19 2.58 11.91
C ASP A 100 8.80 1.29 11.36
N TYR A 101 8.06 0.62 10.45
CA TYR A 101 8.55 -0.53 9.71
C TYR A 101 9.86 -0.19 8.98
N TRP A 102 9.89 0.87 8.18
CA TRP A 102 11.08 1.28 7.43
C TRP A 102 12.31 1.55 8.30
N ALA A 103 12.12 1.98 9.56
CA ALA A 103 13.23 2.20 10.49
C ALA A 103 13.85 0.90 11.01
N GLU A 104 13.11 -0.21 10.99
CA GLU A 104 13.55 -1.53 11.46
C GLU A 104 14.22 -2.36 10.35
N TYR A 105 13.82 -2.17 9.10
CA TYR A 105 14.28 -2.99 7.96
C TYR A 105 15.26 -2.26 7.04
N GLU A 106 16.18 -3.01 6.41
CA GLU A 106 17.18 -2.47 5.46
C GLU A 106 16.66 -2.42 4.01
N GLU A 107 15.48 -1.82 3.82
CA GLU A 107 14.78 -1.75 2.52
C GLU A 107 14.56 -0.31 2.05
N ALA A 108 14.41 -0.09 0.75
CA ALA A 108 14.04 1.23 0.26
C ALA A 108 12.55 1.47 0.48
N LEU A 109 12.17 2.71 0.82
CA LEU A 109 10.76 3.06 1.04
C LEU A 109 9.87 2.74 -0.17
N GLY A 110 10.39 2.87 -1.39
CA GLY A 110 9.66 2.52 -2.61
C GLY A 110 9.35 1.02 -2.71
N ASP A 111 10.26 0.17 -2.26
CA ASP A 111 10.08 -1.28 -2.24
C ASP A 111 8.98 -1.63 -1.22
N ILE A 112 9.03 -1.04 -0.02
CA ILE A 112 8.00 -1.20 1.02
C ILE A 112 6.62 -0.76 0.52
N VAL A 113 6.52 0.41 -0.12
CA VAL A 113 5.25 0.91 -0.65
C VAL A 113 4.71 0.00 -1.75
N THR A 114 5.58 -0.52 -2.62
CA THR A 114 5.21 -1.48 -3.67
C THR A 114 4.68 -2.78 -3.06
N HIS A 115 5.37 -3.31 -2.06
CA HIS A 115 4.98 -4.50 -1.31
C HIS A 115 3.58 -4.33 -0.68
N ILE A 116 3.35 -3.21 0.02
CA ILE A 116 2.03 -2.88 0.61
C ILE A 116 0.93 -2.89 -0.46
N LEU A 117 1.14 -2.22 -1.60
CA LEU A 117 0.13 -2.18 -2.66
C LEU A 117 -0.21 -3.57 -3.19
N ILE A 118 0.80 -4.42 -3.40
CA ILE A 118 0.61 -5.79 -3.88
C ILE A 118 -0.15 -6.62 -2.85
N HIS A 119 0.20 -6.52 -1.56
CA HIS A 119 -0.45 -7.26 -0.49
C HIS A 119 -1.91 -6.84 -0.28
N GLU A 120 -2.16 -5.53 -0.22
CA GLU A 120 -3.52 -5.00 -0.04
C GLU A 120 -4.45 -5.39 -1.19
N ILE A 121 -3.97 -5.27 -2.44
CA ILE A 121 -4.75 -5.68 -3.61
C ILE A 121 -4.89 -7.20 -3.63
N GLY A 122 -3.79 -7.94 -3.48
CA GLY A 122 -3.78 -9.40 -3.56
C GLY A 122 -4.70 -10.06 -2.54
N HIS A 123 -4.60 -9.69 -1.26
CA HIS A 123 -5.48 -10.20 -0.22
C HIS A 123 -6.94 -9.84 -0.46
N HIS A 124 -7.25 -8.61 -0.89
CA HIS A 124 -8.62 -8.21 -1.21
C HIS A 124 -9.25 -9.07 -2.31
N PHE A 125 -8.44 -9.51 -3.29
CA PHE A 125 -8.89 -10.36 -4.39
C PHE A 125 -8.68 -11.87 -4.14
N GLY A 126 -8.27 -12.27 -2.94
CA GLY A 126 -8.09 -13.67 -2.55
C GLY A 126 -6.92 -14.37 -3.24
N MET A 127 -5.89 -13.61 -3.63
CA MET A 127 -4.64 -14.17 -4.14
C MET A 127 -3.84 -14.86 -3.04
N SER A 128 -3.11 -15.90 -3.41
CA SER A 128 -2.17 -16.55 -2.49
C SER A 128 -0.89 -15.76 -2.34
N ASP A 129 -0.16 -15.98 -1.25
CA ASP A 129 1.17 -15.38 -1.03
C ASP A 129 2.13 -15.71 -2.20
N GLU A 130 2.10 -16.95 -2.70
CA GLU A 130 2.88 -17.37 -3.88
C GLU A 130 2.49 -16.59 -5.16
N ASP A 131 1.24 -16.17 -5.30
CA ASP A 131 0.82 -15.34 -6.44
C ASP A 131 1.34 -13.91 -6.30
N MET A 132 1.30 -13.36 -5.09
CA MET A 132 1.77 -12.02 -4.78
C MET A 132 3.29 -11.90 -4.93
N GLU A 133 4.06 -12.89 -4.45
CA GLU A 133 5.52 -12.96 -4.63
C GLU A 133 5.92 -12.92 -6.11
N ARG A 134 5.17 -13.61 -6.98
CA ARG A 134 5.43 -13.58 -8.43
C ARG A 134 5.15 -12.21 -9.05
N ILE A 135 4.17 -11.47 -8.54
CA ILE A 135 3.90 -10.10 -8.98
C ILE A 135 5.03 -9.19 -8.51
N GLU A 136 5.46 -9.29 -7.25
CA GLU A 136 6.55 -8.50 -6.69
C GLU A 136 7.87 -8.71 -7.47
N ALA A 137 8.24 -9.96 -7.73
CA ALA A 137 9.41 -10.30 -8.53
C ALA A 137 9.35 -9.83 -10.01
N SER A 138 8.17 -9.42 -10.50
CA SER A 138 8.01 -8.86 -11.86
C SER A 138 8.19 -7.34 -11.93
N VAL A 139 8.26 -6.68 -10.78
CA VAL A 139 8.41 -5.22 -10.63
C VAL A 139 9.85 -4.83 -10.25
N GLU A 140 10.64 -5.78 -9.70
CA GLU A 140 12.07 -5.62 -9.37
C GLU A 140 13.00 -5.54 -10.61
#